data_AF-A0A9E3BDG8-F1
#
_entry.id   AF-A0A9E3BDG8-F1
#
_cell.length_a   1.000
_cell.length_b   1.000
_cell.length_c   1.000
_cell.angle_alpha   90.00
_cell.angle_beta   90.00
_cell.angle_gamma   90.00
#
_symmetry.space_group_name_H-M   'P 1'
#
loop_
_entity.id
_entity.type
_entity.pdbx_description
1 polymer ?
#
loop_
_entity_poly.entity_id
_entity_poly.type
_entity_poly.pdbx_seq_one_letter_code
_entity_poly.pdbx_strand_id
1 'polypeptide(L)' 'MTIRGASIVCLSLIDWSFNRQFPQEISDAFAAAGNRVLFVENTGIRRPALRDASRLWVRLRNSLRARGRTWSTDRGTDV' A
#
# COMPACT_ATOMS: atom_id res chain seq x y z
N MET A 1 8.37 -16.29 14.88
CA MET A 1 8.64 -16.58 13.46
C MET A 1 8.43 -15.29 12.67
N THR A 2 9.49 -14.70 12.14
CA THR A 2 9.43 -13.40 11.44
C THR A 2 9.56 -13.65 9.94
N ILE A 3 8.54 -13.26 9.17
CA ILE A 3 8.58 -13.34 7.70
C ILE A 3 9.62 -12.32 7.21
N ARG A 4 10.55 -12.76 6.34
CA ARG A 4 11.61 -11.93 5.74
C ARG A 4 11.80 -12.28 4.27
N GLY A 5 12.17 -11.29 3.45
CA GLY A 5 12.43 -11.48 2.02
C GLY A 5 11.20 -11.83 1.17
N ALA A 6 9.99 -11.81 1.75
CA ALA A 6 8.76 -12.17 1.05
C ALA A 6 8.13 -10.97 0.32
N SER A 7 7.27 -11.25 -0.66
CA SER A 7 6.36 -10.26 -1.24
C SER A 7 4.99 -10.37 -0.57
N ILE A 8 4.52 -9.26 0.01
CA ILE A 8 3.34 -9.19 0.85
C ILE A 8 2.41 -8.13 0.30
N VAL A 9 1.17 -8.53 0.00
CA VAL A 9 0.09 -7.61 -0.40
C VAL A 9 -0.85 -7.44 0.79
N CYS A 10 -0.94 -6.21 1.31
CA CYS A 10 -1.79 -5.87 2.44
C CYS A 10 -3.01 -5.08 1.96
N LEU A 11 -4.21 -5.64 2.15
CA LEU A 11 -5.45 -4.99 1.76
C LEU A 11 -6.09 -4.30 2.97
N SER A 12 -6.45 -3.03 2.85
CA SER A 12 -7.22 -2.35 3.89
C SER A 12 -8.67 -2.82 3.89
N LEU A 13 -9.25 -3.04 5.08
CA LEU A 13 -10.65 -3.45 5.22
C LEU A 13 -11.63 -2.28 5.10
N ILE A 14 -11.27 -1.06 5.55
CA ILE A 14 -12.17 0.12 5.59
C ILE A 14 -11.38 1.42 5.31
N ASP A 15 -11.91 2.35 4.51
CA ASP A 15 -11.32 3.67 4.23
C ASP A 15 -11.71 4.69 5.32
N TRP A 16 -10.76 5.02 6.21
CA TRP A 16 -10.90 6.17 7.11
C TRP A 16 -9.69 7.08 6.90
N SER A 17 -9.91 8.17 6.17
CA SER A 17 -8.85 9.09 5.74
C SER A 17 -8.15 9.87 6.86
N PHE A 18 -8.53 9.67 8.12
CA PHE A 18 -8.07 10.45 9.27
C PHE A 18 -7.39 9.62 10.37
N ASN A 19 -7.33 8.30 10.27
CA ASN A 19 -6.73 7.47 11.33
C ASN A 19 -5.83 6.36 10.79
N ARG A 20 -4.66 6.18 11.42
CA ARG A 20 -3.76 5.07 11.13
C ARG A 20 -4.43 3.78 11.59
N GLN A 21 -4.47 2.77 10.73
CA GLN A 21 -5.14 1.50 11.03
C GLN A 21 -4.13 0.36 11.30
N PHE A 22 -4.60 -0.66 12.00
CA PHE A 22 -3.84 -1.88 12.28
C PHE A 22 -3.21 -2.53 11.03
N PRO A 23 -3.88 -2.59 9.85
CA PRO A 23 -3.24 -3.08 8.63
C PRO A 23 -2.06 -2.23 8.17
N GLN A 24 -2.08 -0.90 8.38
CA GLN A 24 -0.98 0.00 8.03
C GLN A 24 0.20 -0.23 8.98
N GLU A 25 -0.06 -0.39 10.28
CA GLU A 25 0.97 -0.66 11.28
C GLU A 25 1.65 -2.02 11.05
N ILE A 26 0.89 -3.06 10.71
CA ILE A 26 1.43 -4.37 10.32
C ILE A 26 2.25 -4.26 9.05
N SER A 27 1.76 -3.53 8.04
CA SER A 27 2.46 -3.36 6.76
C SER A 27 3.81 -2.66 6.96
N ASP A 28 3.83 -1.63 7.81
CA ASP A 28 5.05 -0.92 8.18
C ASP A 28 6.03 -1.83 8.93
N ALA A 29 5.54 -2.68 9.84
CA ALA A 29 6.36 -3.66 10.53
C ALA A 29 6.95 -4.70 9.57
N PHE A 30 6.19 -5.19 8.58
CA PHE A 30 6.70 -6.09 7.56
C PHE A 30 7.74 -5.42 6.66
N ALA A 31 7.52 -4.16 6.26
CA ALA A 31 8.48 -3.41 5.48
C ALA A 31 9.79 -3.18 6.26
N ALA A 32 9.69 -2.79 7.55
CA ALA A 32 10.83 -2.62 8.44
C ALA A 32 11.61 -3.93 8.66
N ALA A 33 10.94 -5.09 8.60
CA ALA A 33 11.58 -6.40 8.67
C ALA A 33 12.32 -6.82 7.39
N GLY A 34 12.29 -6.01 6.32
CA GLY A 34 12.98 -6.25 5.05
C GLY A 34 12.14 -7.00 4.01
N ASN A 35 10.80 -6.97 4.13
CA ASN A 35 9.90 -7.57 3.14
C ASN A 35 9.51 -6.58 2.05
N ARG A 36 9.06 -7.12 0.91
CA ARG A 36 8.46 -6.35 -0.17
C ARG A 36 6.98 -6.15 0.10
N VAL A 37 6.55 -4.97 0.55
CA VAL A 37 5.15 -4.73 0.95
C VAL A 37 4.44 -3.78 -0.01
N LEU A 38 3.32 -4.23 -0.57
CA LEU A 38 2.35 -3.40 -1.29
C LEU A 38 1.10 -3.22 -0.42
N PHE A 39 0.89 -1.99 0.06
CA PHE A 39 -0.33 -1.64 0.78
C PHE A 39 -1.39 -1.10 -0.19
N VAL A 40 -2.56 -1.75 -0.23
CA VAL A 40 -3.69 -1.38 -1.08
C VAL A 40 -4.83 -0.89 -0.20
N GLU A 41 -5.16 0.39 -0.33
CA GLU A 41 -6.27 1.00 0.39
C GLU A 41 -7.54 0.99 -0.49
N ASN A 42 -8.66 0.53 0.07
CA ASN A 42 -9.97 0.67 -0.56
C ASN A 42 -10.34 2.16 -0.57
N THR A 43 -10.86 2.70 -1.66
CA THR A 43 -11.21 4.14 -1.76
C THR A 43 -12.59 4.48 -1.18
N GLY A 44 -13.25 3.49 -0.57
CA GLY A 44 -14.60 3.55 -0.02
C GLY A 44 -15.68 3.23 -1.05
N ILE A 45 -16.86 2.81 -0.58
CA ILE A 45 -18.08 2.62 -1.39
C ILE A 45 -18.76 3.98 -1.61
N ARG A 46 -18.06 4.94 -2.19
CA ARG A 46 -18.66 6.23 -2.59
C ARG A 46 -18.51 6.38 -4.09
N ARG A 47 -19.61 6.77 -4.76
CA ARG A 47 -19.54 7.11 -6.19
C ARG A 47 -18.53 8.25 -6.33
N PRO A 48 -17.44 8.06 -7.10
CA PRO A 48 -16.45 9.12 -7.27
C PRO A 48 -17.15 10.32 -7.90
N ALA A 49 -17.18 11.43 -7.18
CA ALA A 49 -17.71 12.69 -7.69
C ALA A 49 -16.55 13.57 -8.15
N LEU A 50 -16.81 14.54 -9.02
CA LEU A 50 -15.79 15.48 -9.51
C LEU A 50 -15.10 16.25 -8.36
N ARG A 51 -15.79 16.42 -7.23
CA ARG A 51 -15.22 17.00 -5.99
C ARG A 51 -14.09 16.15 -5.37
N ASP A 52 -14.06 14.85 -5.63
CA ASP A 52 -13.05 13.92 -5.12
C ASP A 52 -11.79 13.89 -6.01
N ALA A 53 -11.78 14.61 -7.14
CA ALA A 53 -10.65 14.62 -8.07
C ALA A 53 -9.34 15.09 -7.40
N SER A 54 -9.41 16.07 -6.50
CA SER A 54 -8.25 16.54 -5.72
C SER A 54 -7.69 15.42 -4.82
N ARG A 55 -8.57 14.65 -4.18
CA ARG A 55 -8.22 13.51 -3.32
C ARG A 55 -7.56 12.39 -4.13
N LEU A 56 -8.12 12.07 -5.29
CA LEU A 56 -7.56 11.06 -6.20
C LEU A 56 -6.20 11.51 -6.78
N TRP A 57 -6.06 12.79 -7.13
CA TRP A 57 -4.82 13.36 -7.63
C TRP A 57 -3.67 13.26 -6.62
N VAL A 58 -3.93 13.56 -5.33
CA VAL A 58 -2.93 13.39 -4.26
C VAL A 58 -2.48 11.94 -4.15
N ARG A 59 -3.41 10.97 -4.23
CA ARG A 59 -3.08 9.55 -4.18
C ARG A 59 -2.25 9.11 -5.40
N LEU A 60 -2.66 9.47 -6.61
CA LEU A 60 -1.90 9.22 -7.84
C LEU A 60 -0.49 9.82 -7.77
N ARG A 61 -0.35 11.07 -7.33
CA ARG A 61 0.94 11.73 -7.18
C ARG A 61 1.84 11.01 -6.18
N ASN A 62 1.29 10.58 -5.04
CA ASN A 62 2.05 9.84 -4.04
C ASN A 62 2.46 8.45 -4.54
N SER A 63 1.59 7.74 -5.27
CA SER A 63 1.93 6.48 -5.93
C SER A 63 3.03 6.66 -6.98
N LEU A 64 2.99 7.74 -7.77
CA LEU A 64 4.03 8.07 -8.75
C LEU A 64 5.37 8.42 -8.09
N ARG A 65 5.36 9.14 -6.97
CA ARG A 65 6.57 9.39 -6.17
C ARG A 65 7.15 8.12 -5.57
N ALA A 66 6.27 7.21 -5.11
CA ALA A 66 6.67 5.91 -4.60
C ALA A 66 7.22 4.98 -5.71
N ARG A 67 6.78 5.14 -6.97
CA ARG A 67 7.35 4.42 -8.13
C ARG A 67 8.83 4.72 -8.39
N GLY A 68 9.34 5.87 -7.92
CA GLY A 68 10.77 6.18 -7.93
C GLY A 68 11.59 5.39 -6.89
N ARG A 69 10.92 4.74 -5.94
CA ARG A 69 11.45 3.63 -5.14
C ARG A 69 11.22 2.36 -5.94
N THR A 70 11.90 2.27 -7.09
CA THR A 70 11.80 1.15 -8.03
C THR A 70 12.17 -0.12 -7.28
N TRP A 71 11.21 -1.03 -7.22
CA TRP A 71 11.42 -2.37 -6.69
C TRP A 71 12.41 -3.09 -7.58
N SER A 72 13.53 -3.55 -7.00
CA SER A 72 14.34 -4.59 -7.64
C SER A 72 13.47 -5.83 -7.79
N THR A 73 13.04 -6.07 -9.03
CA THR A 73 12.40 -7.32 -9.45
C THR A 73 13.49 -8.38 -9.59
N ASP A 74 14.17 -8.72 -8.49
CA ASP A 74 14.98 -9.94 -8.49
C ASP A 74 14.09 -11.12 -8.07
N ARG A 75 14.27 -12.18 -8.85
CA ARG A 75 13.52 -13.43 -9.04
C ARG A 75 12.82 -14.00 -7.80
N GLY A 76 11.68 -14.65 -8.01
CA GLY A 76 11.05 -15.48 -6.97
C GLY A 76 9.62 -15.91 -7.26
N THR A 77 9.39 -16.63 -8.36
CA THR A 77 8.21 -17.51 -8.53
C THR A 77 8.66 -18.80 -9.21
N ASP A 78 9.40 -19.61 -8.47
CA ASP A 78 9.54 -21.05 -8.72
C ASP A 78 9.08 -21.76 -7.44
N VAL A 79 7.76 -21.96 -7.32
CA VAL A 79 7.08 -23.02 -6.55
C VAL A 79 5.60 -23.03 -6.95
#